data_AF-A0AAV6WZX4-F1
#
_entry.id   AF-A0AAV6WZX4-F1
#
_cell.length_a   1.000
_cell.length_b   1.000
_cell.length_c   1.000
_cell.angle_alpha   90.00
_cell.angle_beta   90.00
_cell.angle_gamma   90.00
#
_symmetry.space_group_name_H-M   'P 1'
#
loop_
_entity.id
_entity.type
_entity.pdbx_description
1 polymer ?
#
loop_
_entity_poly.entity_id
_entity_poly.type
_entity_poly.pdbx_seq_one_letter_code
_entity_poly.pdbx_strand_id
1 'polypeptide(L)'
;MGGVTSSIAAKFAFFPPSPPSYTVVADESCGGALCIPEVPRREDVDVLKLRTRRGNDVVAVHVRHPKATATLLYSHGNAADVGQMYELFVEISLRLRINLMGYDYSGYGQSTGKPTECNTYADIDVVYKCLKEQYGVKDEQLILYGQSVGSGPTVDLASRVPNLRGVVLHSPILSGLRVLYPVKRTYWFDIYKNIDKIGAINCPVLVIHGTSDEVVDCSHGKQLWELCKVKYEPLWINGGGHCNLELYPEFIKHLKKFVLALGKSKPSSIVNGSITASLNSDSTNKPAESNATDTFEMQPDVPEISRNSLDSRLDKSKKANKPEKSRMSTDRVDRFRRRKGLIW
;
A
#
# COMPACT_ATOMS: atom_id res chain seq x y z
N MET A 1 -18.12 24.21 -8.30
CA MET A 1 -19.18 23.29 -7.81
C MET A 1 -18.64 21.87 -7.77
N GLY A 2 -18.25 21.34 -6.60
CA GLY A 2 -17.50 20.05 -6.54
C GLY A 2 -17.85 19.13 -5.37
N GLY A 3 -19.03 19.28 -4.75
CA GLY A 3 -19.34 18.64 -3.46
C GLY A 3 -20.30 17.44 -3.47
N VAL A 4 -20.99 17.13 -4.58
CA VAL A 4 -22.26 16.37 -4.51
C VAL A 4 -22.17 14.92 -5.04
N THR A 5 -21.25 14.60 -5.96
CA THR A 5 -21.30 13.34 -6.73
C THR A 5 -20.48 12.18 -6.17
N SER A 6 -19.66 12.37 -5.13
CA SER A 6 -18.87 11.31 -4.48
C SER A 6 -19.73 10.33 -3.65
N SER A 7 -20.97 10.71 -3.29
CA SER A 7 -21.75 10.02 -2.25
C SER A 7 -22.19 8.59 -2.60
N ILE A 8 -22.38 8.25 -3.88
CA ILE A 8 -22.83 6.91 -4.29
C ILE A 8 -21.66 5.93 -4.28
N ALA A 9 -20.51 6.28 -4.87
CA ALA A 9 -19.32 5.44 -4.83
C ALA A 9 -18.82 5.22 -3.39
N ALA A 10 -18.81 6.27 -2.56
CA ALA A 10 -18.45 6.14 -1.14
C ALA A 10 -19.38 5.20 -0.36
N LYS A 11 -20.70 5.24 -0.60
CA LYS A 11 -21.68 4.36 0.07
C LYS A 11 -21.50 2.86 -0.23
N PHE A 12 -20.84 2.50 -1.34
CA PHE A 12 -20.50 1.11 -1.66
C PHE A 12 -19.03 0.74 -1.34
N ALA A 13 -18.20 1.71 -0.94
CA ALA A 13 -16.78 1.52 -0.71
C ALA A 13 -16.39 1.37 0.77
N PHE A 14 -17.21 1.83 1.72
CA PHE A 14 -16.88 1.81 3.14
C PHE A 14 -17.94 1.08 3.97
N PHE A 15 -17.49 0.10 4.76
CA PHE A 15 -18.32 -0.69 5.67
C PHE A 15 -17.70 -0.65 7.07
N PRO A 16 -17.73 0.50 7.78
CA PRO A 16 -17.22 0.57 9.15
C PRO A 16 -17.92 -0.46 10.06
N PRO A 17 -17.21 -1.07 11.04
CA PRO A 17 -17.84 -1.92 12.04
C PRO A 17 -18.99 -1.19 12.74
N SER A 18 -20.13 -1.89 12.88
CA SER A 18 -21.33 -1.36 13.53
C SER A 18 -21.98 -2.46 14.39
N PRO A 19 -21.89 -2.40 15.73
CA PRO A 19 -21.18 -1.37 16.50
C PRO A 19 -19.66 -1.38 16.27
N PRO A 20 -18.94 -0.28 16.60
CA PRO A 20 -17.49 -0.26 16.76
C PRO A 20 -16.98 -1.42 17.63
N SER A 21 -15.78 -1.93 17.35
CA SER A 21 -15.20 -3.00 18.17
C SER A 21 -14.68 -2.54 19.53
N TYR A 22 -14.58 -1.23 19.75
CA TYR A 22 -13.90 -0.63 20.89
C TYR A 22 -14.50 0.73 21.30
N THR A 23 -14.17 1.19 22.50
CA THR A 23 -14.51 2.51 23.04
C THR A 23 -13.26 3.33 23.37
N VAL A 24 -13.42 4.65 23.54
CA VAL A 24 -12.33 5.53 24.01
C VAL A 24 -12.79 6.25 25.26
N VAL A 25 -12.05 6.09 26.34
CA VAL A 25 -12.31 6.74 27.64
C VAL A 25 -11.07 7.50 28.10
N ALA A 26 -11.27 8.59 28.84
CA ALA A 26 -10.19 9.25 29.56
C ALA A 26 -9.87 8.45 30.83
N ASP A 27 -8.60 8.23 31.11
CA ASP A 27 -8.13 7.63 32.35
C ASP A 27 -7.72 8.73 33.33
N GLU A 28 -8.60 9.01 34.29
CA GLU A 28 -8.36 9.95 35.39
C GLU A 28 -7.13 9.59 36.24
N SER A 29 -6.78 8.30 36.35
CA SER A 29 -5.57 7.87 37.08
C SER A 29 -4.26 8.18 36.32
N CYS A 30 -4.36 8.43 35.00
CA CYS A 30 -3.27 8.83 34.12
C CYS A 30 -3.44 10.28 33.62
N GLY A 31 -4.03 11.15 34.44
CA GLY A 31 -4.14 12.59 34.17
C GLY A 31 -5.03 12.93 32.96
N GLY A 32 -6.03 12.10 32.68
CA GLY A 32 -6.94 12.27 31.55
C GLY A 32 -6.43 11.72 30.21
N ALA A 33 -5.32 10.97 30.21
CA ALA A 33 -4.84 10.28 29.01
C ALA A 33 -5.91 9.33 28.45
N LEU A 34 -6.10 9.32 27.13
CA LEU A 34 -7.08 8.43 26.51
C LEU A 34 -6.59 6.99 26.53
N CYS A 35 -7.52 6.04 26.70
CA CYS A 35 -7.27 4.62 26.57
C CYS A 35 -8.43 3.90 25.88
N ILE A 36 -8.15 2.67 25.41
CA ILE A 36 -9.14 1.74 24.84
C ILE A 36 -9.32 0.61 25.87
N PRO A 37 -10.48 0.50 26.54
CA PRO A 37 -10.71 -0.53 27.57
C PRO A 37 -10.69 -1.98 27.06
N GLU A 38 -11.03 -2.19 25.79
CA GLU A 38 -11.22 -3.52 25.19
C GLU A 38 -9.92 -4.19 24.73
N VAL A 39 -8.77 -3.51 24.83
CA VAL A 39 -7.45 -4.02 24.44
C VAL A 39 -6.47 -4.02 25.61
N PRO A 40 -5.41 -4.85 25.61
CA PRO A 40 -4.42 -4.85 26.68
C PRO A 40 -3.76 -3.49 26.88
N ARG A 41 -3.75 -2.97 28.11
CA ARG A 41 -3.06 -1.72 28.45
C ARG A 41 -1.54 -1.90 28.36
N ARG A 42 -0.85 -0.92 27.79
CA ARG A 42 0.61 -0.90 27.67
C ARG A 42 1.16 0.52 27.78
N GLU A 43 2.26 0.70 28.50
CA GLU A 43 2.95 1.99 28.67
C GLU A 43 3.63 2.48 27.37
N ASP A 44 3.93 1.57 26.45
CA ASP A 44 4.49 1.89 25.14
C ASP A 44 3.45 2.37 24.13
N VAL A 45 2.17 2.52 24.51
CA VAL A 45 1.08 2.90 23.60
C VAL A 45 0.36 4.18 24.04
N ASP A 46 0.31 5.17 23.15
CA ASP A 46 -0.54 6.36 23.31
C ASP A 46 -1.85 6.20 22.50
N VAL A 47 -2.99 6.60 23.06
CA VAL A 47 -4.26 6.75 22.32
C VAL A 47 -4.57 8.24 22.16
N LEU A 48 -4.98 8.63 20.96
CA LEU A 48 -5.12 10.03 20.54
C LEU A 48 -6.48 10.27 19.90
N LYS A 49 -6.98 11.51 20.02
CA LYS A 49 -8.15 12.01 19.28
C LYS A 49 -7.77 13.32 18.58
N LEU A 50 -7.75 13.30 17.25
CA LEU A 50 -7.15 14.35 16.42
C LEU A 50 -8.22 15.06 15.58
N ARG A 51 -8.33 16.38 15.72
CA ARG A 51 -9.29 17.21 14.96
C ARG A 51 -8.79 17.46 13.54
N THR A 52 -9.45 16.86 12.56
CA THR A 52 -9.17 17.03 11.12
C THR A 52 -9.51 18.45 10.64
N ARG A 53 -8.88 18.88 9.53
CA ARG A 53 -9.22 20.12 8.81
C ARG A 53 -10.67 20.16 8.27
N ARG A 54 -11.39 19.03 8.29
CA ARG A 54 -12.79 18.92 7.86
C ARG A 54 -13.78 18.90 9.04
N GLY A 55 -13.31 19.10 10.26
CA GLY A 55 -14.13 19.24 11.46
C GLY A 55 -14.45 17.95 12.19
N ASN A 56 -14.09 16.78 11.64
CA ASN A 56 -14.24 15.49 12.32
C ASN A 56 -13.09 15.24 13.30
N ASP A 57 -13.33 14.45 14.33
CA ASP A 57 -12.29 13.88 15.20
C ASP A 57 -11.99 12.45 14.74
N VAL A 58 -10.71 12.12 14.53
CA VAL A 58 -10.26 10.76 14.26
C VAL A 58 -9.46 10.19 15.43
N VAL A 59 -9.65 8.91 15.72
CA VAL A 59 -8.91 8.20 16.76
C VAL A 59 -7.66 7.59 16.16
N ALA A 60 -6.53 7.70 16.87
CA ALA A 60 -5.27 7.09 16.50
C ALA A 60 -4.61 6.40 17.70
N VAL A 61 -3.79 5.39 17.41
CA VAL A 61 -3.02 4.62 18.38
C VAL A 61 -1.57 4.61 17.93
N HIS A 62 -0.68 5.07 18.80
CA HIS A 62 0.75 5.14 18.56
C HIS A 62 1.48 4.13 19.45
N VAL A 63 1.95 3.04 18.85
CA VAL A 63 2.80 2.03 19.48
C VAL A 63 4.26 2.45 19.33
N ARG A 64 4.92 2.74 20.44
CA ARG A 64 6.35 3.07 20.52
C ARG A 64 7.18 1.79 20.60
N HIS A 65 8.38 1.84 20.05
CA HIS A 65 9.40 0.80 20.25
C HIS A 65 10.73 1.46 20.68
N PRO A 66 11.33 1.12 21.84
CA PRO A 66 12.48 1.86 22.39
C PRO A 66 13.74 1.94 21.51
N LYS A 67 13.86 1.07 20.50
CA LYS A 67 14.99 1.05 19.54
C LYS A 67 14.57 1.45 18.12
N ALA A 68 13.43 2.12 17.96
CA ALA A 68 12.91 2.55 16.67
C ALA A 68 13.80 3.61 16.00
N THR A 69 14.10 3.42 14.72
CA THR A 69 14.68 4.46 13.85
C THR A 69 13.73 4.90 12.73
N ALA A 70 12.59 4.22 12.61
CA ALA A 70 11.49 4.49 11.70
C ALA A 70 10.17 4.54 12.47
N THR A 71 9.20 5.23 11.89
CA THR A 71 7.79 5.15 12.27
C THR A 71 6.99 4.68 11.06
N LEU A 72 6.03 3.78 11.25
CA LEU A 72 5.14 3.30 10.21
C LEU A 72 3.73 3.85 10.42
N LEU A 73 3.20 4.60 9.45
CA LEU A 73 1.83 5.12 9.47
C LEU A 73 0.91 4.16 8.70
N TYR A 74 -0.03 3.53 9.40
CA TYR A 74 -0.87 2.45 8.89
C TYR A 74 -2.30 2.93 8.58
N SER A 75 -2.64 2.99 7.29
CA SER A 75 -4.02 3.15 6.80
C SER A 75 -4.65 1.75 6.63
N HIS A 76 -5.62 1.42 7.50
CA HIS A 76 -6.19 0.07 7.56
C HIS A 76 -7.16 -0.29 6.42
N GLY A 77 -7.47 -1.59 6.31
CA GLY A 77 -8.44 -2.12 5.35
C GLY A 77 -9.88 -1.71 5.64
N ASN A 78 -10.77 -2.01 4.70
CA ASN A 78 -12.21 -1.84 4.86
C ASN A 78 -12.75 -2.84 5.90
N ALA A 79 -13.87 -2.52 6.56
CA ALA A 79 -14.49 -3.38 7.58
C ALA A 79 -13.56 -3.84 8.72
N ALA A 80 -12.60 -2.98 9.05
CA ALA A 80 -11.76 -3.05 10.25
C ALA A 80 -11.79 -1.68 10.96
N ASP A 81 -11.51 -1.66 12.25
CA ASP A 81 -11.22 -0.44 13.02
C ASP A 81 -9.95 -0.62 13.88
N VAL A 82 -9.45 0.45 14.48
CA VAL A 82 -8.22 0.45 15.29
C VAL A 82 -8.26 -0.58 16.43
N GLY A 83 -9.41 -0.86 17.04
CA GLY A 83 -9.55 -1.89 18.07
C GLY A 83 -9.24 -3.29 17.54
N GLN A 84 -9.80 -3.65 16.38
CA GLN A 84 -9.53 -4.94 15.73
C GLN A 84 -8.09 -5.07 15.21
N MET A 85 -7.44 -3.94 14.91
CA MET A 85 -6.08 -3.89 14.38
C MET A 85 -4.99 -3.79 15.46
N TYR A 86 -5.36 -3.54 16.73
CA TYR A 86 -4.44 -3.25 17.83
C TYR A 86 -3.31 -4.28 17.99
N GLU A 87 -3.65 -5.57 18.10
CA GLU A 87 -2.65 -6.64 18.27
C GLU A 87 -1.71 -6.77 17.06
N LEU A 88 -2.22 -6.55 15.85
CA LEU A 88 -1.40 -6.52 14.65
C LEU A 88 -0.42 -5.33 14.66
N PHE A 89 -0.85 -4.17 15.15
CA PHE A 89 0.01 -2.99 15.30
C PHE A 89 1.14 -3.24 16.31
N VAL A 90 0.83 -3.85 17.46
CA VAL A 90 1.82 -4.23 18.48
C VAL A 90 2.80 -5.26 17.92
N GLU A 91 2.33 -6.32 17.27
CA GLU A 91 3.20 -7.36 16.71
C GLU A 91 4.10 -6.83 15.58
N ILE A 92 3.58 -5.98 14.68
CA ILE A 92 4.39 -5.34 13.63
C ILE A 92 5.47 -4.44 14.26
N SER A 93 5.11 -3.60 15.24
CA SER A 93 6.05 -2.75 15.98
C SER A 93 7.21 -3.55 16.59
N LEU A 94 6.89 -4.62 17.31
CA LEU A 94 7.87 -5.49 17.98
C LEU A 94 8.76 -6.27 16.98
N ARG A 95 8.17 -6.88 15.95
CA ARG A 95 8.91 -7.73 14.99
C ARG A 95 9.83 -6.95 14.07
N LEU A 96 9.42 -5.73 13.69
CA LEU A 96 10.20 -4.83 12.82
C LEU A 96 11.10 -3.87 13.61
N ARG A 97 10.84 -3.67 14.91
CA ARG A 97 11.54 -2.73 15.81
C ARG A 97 11.39 -1.27 15.37
N ILE A 98 10.17 -0.87 15.07
CA ILE A 98 9.81 0.48 14.60
C ILE A 98 8.63 1.01 15.42
N ASN A 99 8.45 2.32 15.49
CA ASN A 99 7.19 2.88 16.00
C ASN A 99 6.08 2.62 14.97
N LEU A 100 4.83 2.55 15.39
CA LEU A 100 3.69 2.39 14.50
C LEU A 100 2.54 3.30 14.94
N MET A 101 2.01 4.09 14.00
CA MET A 101 0.82 4.93 14.18
C MET A 101 -0.30 4.36 13.31
N GLY A 102 -1.32 3.76 13.93
CA GLY A 102 -2.55 3.35 13.27
C GLY A 102 -3.66 4.37 13.57
N TYR A 103 -4.61 4.55 12.66
CA TYR A 103 -5.70 5.51 12.85
C TYR A 103 -6.97 5.08 12.13
N ASP A 104 -8.12 5.42 12.71
CA ASP A 104 -9.43 5.22 12.07
C ASP A 104 -9.75 6.36 11.10
N TYR A 105 -10.48 6.02 10.04
CA TYR A 105 -11.09 7.03 9.16
C TYR A 105 -12.26 7.74 9.84
N SER A 106 -12.59 8.95 9.38
CA SER A 106 -13.83 9.65 9.77
C SER A 106 -15.05 8.72 9.62
N GLY A 107 -15.79 8.47 10.72
CA GLY A 107 -16.93 7.56 10.75
C GLY A 107 -16.59 6.06 10.84
N TYR A 108 -15.36 5.70 11.20
CA TYR A 108 -14.95 4.37 11.66
C TYR A 108 -14.71 4.37 13.16
N GLY A 109 -14.95 3.23 13.81
CA GLY A 109 -14.72 3.03 15.24
C GLY A 109 -15.32 4.16 16.10
N GLN A 110 -14.47 4.84 16.87
CA GLN A 110 -14.85 5.98 17.72
C GLN A 110 -14.59 7.37 17.07
N SER A 111 -14.33 7.39 15.76
CA SER A 111 -14.08 8.60 14.97
C SER A 111 -15.39 9.19 14.42
N THR A 112 -15.53 10.51 14.47
CA THR A 112 -16.76 11.20 14.06
C THR A 112 -16.82 11.44 12.55
N GLY A 113 -17.97 11.89 12.05
CA GLY A 113 -18.16 12.23 10.64
C GLY A 113 -18.65 11.07 9.78
N LYS A 114 -18.16 10.97 8.54
CA LYS A 114 -18.57 9.96 7.55
C LYS A 114 -17.40 9.54 6.66
N PRO A 115 -17.27 8.27 6.28
CA PRO A 115 -16.16 7.84 5.45
C PRO A 115 -16.39 8.28 4.01
N THR A 116 -15.51 9.17 3.54
CA THR A 116 -15.48 9.69 2.16
C THR A 116 -14.02 9.87 1.78
N GLU A 117 -13.67 9.73 0.51
CA GLU A 117 -12.29 9.92 0.01
C GLU A 117 -11.66 11.22 0.56
N CYS A 118 -12.36 12.36 0.41
CA CYS A 118 -11.89 13.65 0.90
C CYS A 118 -11.80 13.75 2.45
N ASN A 119 -12.51 12.91 3.21
CA ASN A 119 -12.27 12.79 4.66
C ASN A 119 -11.02 11.94 4.89
N THR A 120 -10.87 10.76 4.29
CA THR A 120 -9.68 9.90 4.51
C THR A 120 -8.35 10.60 4.19
N TYR A 121 -8.33 11.52 3.21
CA TYR A 121 -7.18 12.39 2.95
C TYR A 121 -6.96 13.43 4.06
N ALA A 122 -8.01 14.01 4.63
CA ALA A 122 -7.90 14.90 5.79
C ALA A 122 -7.55 14.17 7.10
N ASP A 123 -7.95 12.89 7.21
CA ASP A 123 -7.68 11.99 8.33
C ASP A 123 -6.18 11.64 8.34
N ILE A 124 -5.62 11.17 7.21
CA ILE A 124 -4.18 10.88 7.13
C ILE A 124 -3.33 12.15 7.26
N ASP A 125 -3.78 13.29 6.73
CA ASP A 125 -3.05 14.57 6.86
C ASP A 125 -2.91 15.01 8.32
N VAL A 126 -3.94 14.83 9.19
CA VAL A 126 -3.84 15.21 10.61
C VAL A 126 -2.99 14.24 11.41
N VAL A 127 -3.04 12.94 11.10
CA VAL A 127 -2.20 11.92 11.77
C VAL A 127 -0.73 12.07 11.37
N TYR A 128 -0.46 12.36 10.08
CA TYR A 128 0.85 12.77 9.60
C TYR A 128 1.34 14.01 10.35
N LYS A 129 0.52 15.07 10.43
CA LYS A 129 0.86 16.30 11.17
C LYS A 129 1.18 16.02 12.65
N CYS A 130 0.42 15.17 13.33
CA CYS A 130 0.68 14.73 14.70
C CYS A 130 2.06 14.04 14.82
N LEU A 131 2.40 13.12 13.91
CA LEU A 131 3.73 12.50 13.88
C LEU A 131 4.86 13.51 13.70
N LYS A 132 4.66 14.54 12.85
CA LYS A 132 5.63 15.62 12.63
C LYS A 132 5.83 16.47 13.89
N GLU A 133 4.74 16.97 14.47
CA GLU A 133 4.76 18.05 15.47
C GLU A 133 4.85 17.53 16.91
N GLN A 134 4.09 16.49 17.26
CA GLN A 134 4.03 15.95 18.62
C GLN A 134 5.13 14.90 18.87
N TYR A 135 5.46 14.10 17.85
CA TYR A 135 6.44 13.00 17.96
C TYR A 135 7.79 13.29 17.26
N GLY A 136 7.95 14.47 16.64
CA GLY A 136 9.22 14.90 16.03
C GLY A 136 9.71 14.04 14.86
N VAL A 137 8.84 13.23 14.25
CA VAL A 137 9.23 12.27 13.20
C VAL A 137 9.63 13.01 11.93
N LYS A 138 10.82 12.72 11.39
CA LYS A 138 11.30 13.25 10.11
C LYS A 138 10.76 12.42 8.94
N ASP A 139 10.63 13.03 7.75
CA ASP A 139 10.04 12.34 6.59
C ASP A 139 10.88 11.12 6.20
N GLU A 140 12.21 11.25 6.32
CA GLU A 140 13.19 10.19 6.05
C GLU A 140 13.16 9.05 7.08
N GLN A 141 12.33 9.17 8.12
CA GLN A 141 12.04 8.12 9.11
C GLN A 141 10.65 7.49 8.90
N LEU A 142 9.78 8.13 8.12
CA LEU A 142 8.38 7.73 7.97
C LEU A 142 8.19 6.72 6.83
N ILE A 143 7.62 5.57 7.16
CA ILE A 143 7.15 4.57 6.20
C ILE A 143 5.63 4.68 6.15
N LEU A 144 5.04 4.83 4.96
CA LEU A 144 3.58 4.78 4.82
C LEU A 144 3.13 3.34 4.47
N TYR A 145 2.05 2.87 5.07
CA TYR A 145 1.50 1.55 4.85
C TYR A 145 0.00 1.63 4.57
N GLY A 146 -0.44 1.12 3.42
CA GLY A 146 -1.86 1.14 3.03
C GLY A 146 -2.37 -0.25 2.68
N GLN A 147 -3.37 -0.73 3.43
CA GLN A 147 -4.05 -2.01 3.16
C GLN A 147 -5.35 -1.81 2.40
N SER A 148 -5.52 -2.47 1.25
CA SER A 148 -6.77 -2.44 0.47
C SER A 148 -7.23 -1.00 0.19
N VAL A 149 -8.41 -0.60 0.67
CA VAL A 149 -8.92 0.78 0.59
C VAL A 149 -7.95 1.83 1.18
N GLY A 150 -7.17 1.47 2.21
CA GLY A 150 -6.17 2.32 2.84
C GLY A 150 -4.97 2.66 1.93
N SER A 151 -4.79 1.93 0.82
CA SER A 151 -3.85 2.35 -0.23
C SER A 151 -4.21 3.71 -0.84
N GLY A 152 -5.49 4.11 -0.83
CA GLY A 152 -5.97 5.42 -1.28
C GLY A 152 -5.31 6.61 -0.57
N PRO A 153 -5.56 6.81 0.74
CA PRO A 153 -4.91 7.89 1.50
C PRO A 153 -3.38 7.73 1.59
N THR A 154 -2.87 6.49 1.63
CA THR A 154 -1.42 6.23 1.61
C THR A 154 -0.75 6.77 0.35
N VAL A 155 -1.27 6.44 -0.84
CA VAL A 155 -0.71 6.89 -2.13
C VAL A 155 -0.91 8.40 -2.33
N ASP A 156 -2.04 8.96 -1.86
CA ASP A 156 -2.26 10.41 -1.88
C ASP A 156 -1.19 11.17 -1.10
N LEU A 157 -0.94 10.80 0.16
CA LEU A 157 0.10 11.43 0.97
C LEU A 157 1.49 11.17 0.38
N ALA A 158 1.78 9.94 -0.07
CA ALA A 158 3.06 9.59 -0.68
C ALA A 158 3.38 10.38 -1.95
N SER A 159 2.36 10.74 -2.74
CA SER A 159 2.54 11.56 -3.95
C SER A 159 2.89 13.03 -3.65
N ARG A 160 2.70 13.48 -2.40
CA ARG A 160 2.91 14.87 -1.96
C ARG A 160 4.15 15.06 -1.06
N VAL A 161 4.61 14.01 -0.39
CA VAL A 161 5.77 14.07 0.54
C VAL A 161 7.01 13.47 -0.14
N PRO A 162 8.02 14.27 -0.52
CA PRO A 162 9.10 13.81 -1.39
C PRO A 162 10.11 12.88 -0.70
N ASN A 163 10.36 13.07 0.60
CA ASN A 163 11.49 12.47 1.32
C ASN A 163 11.09 11.29 2.22
N LEU A 164 9.96 10.63 1.96
CA LEU A 164 9.51 9.47 2.73
C LEU A 164 10.57 8.36 2.74
N ARG A 165 10.64 7.61 3.85
CA ARG A 165 11.56 6.48 3.98
C ARG A 165 11.20 5.34 3.01
N GLY A 166 9.90 5.12 2.78
CA GLY A 166 9.37 4.12 1.84
C GLY A 166 7.85 3.99 1.94
N VAL A 167 7.26 3.24 1.01
CA VAL A 167 5.82 2.94 1.00
C VAL A 167 5.60 1.42 0.92
N VAL A 168 4.63 0.92 1.68
CA VAL A 168 4.13 -0.46 1.58
C VAL A 168 2.67 -0.43 1.16
N LEU A 169 2.35 -1.16 0.08
CA LEU A 169 1.00 -1.30 -0.44
C LEU A 169 0.56 -2.76 -0.30
N HIS A 170 -0.37 -3.03 0.60
CA HIS A 170 -0.88 -4.36 0.90
C HIS A 170 -2.24 -4.59 0.22
N SER A 171 -2.31 -5.55 -0.70
CA SER A 171 -3.47 -5.85 -1.57
C SER A 171 -4.15 -4.59 -2.14
N PRO A 172 -3.38 -3.66 -2.75
CA PRO A 172 -3.83 -2.30 -3.05
C PRO A 172 -4.79 -2.22 -4.24
N ILE A 173 -5.52 -1.12 -4.33
CA ILE A 173 -6.48 -0.86 -5.41
C ILE A 173 -5.92 0.15 -6.44
N LEU A 174 -6.11 -0.10 -7.74
CA LEU A 174 -5.79 0.89 -8.79
C LEU A 174 -6.69 2.12 -8.71
N SER A 175 -7.99 1.86 -8.54
CA SER A 175 -9.04 2.81 -8.19
C SER A 175 -10.29 2.07 -7.72
N GLY A 176 -11.22 2.76 -7.05
CA GLY A 176 -12.43 2.16 -6.51
C GLY A 176 -13.32 1.53 -7.59
N LEU A 177 -13.48 2.20 -8.73
CA LEU A 177 -14.26 1.67 -9.85
C LEU A 177 -13.61 0.42 -10.47
N ARG A 178 -12.27 0.34 -10.50
CA ARG A 178 -11.53 -0.80 -11.05
C ARG A 178 -11.66 -2.07 -10.22
N VAL A 179 -11.94 -1.97 -8.91
CA VAL A 179 -12.25 -3.13 -8.06
C VAL A 179 -13.58 -3.78 -8.46
N LEU A 180 -14.56 -2.97 -8.86
CA LEU A 180 -15.91 -3.44 -9.20
C LEU A 180 -16.05 -3.85 -10.67
N TYR A 181 -15.32 -3.19 -11.58
CA TYR A 181 -15.44 -3.38 -13.03
C TYR A 181 -14.07 -3.27 -13.72
N PRO A 182 -13.75 -4.10 -14.73
CA PRO A 182 -12.46 -4.09 -15.44
C PRO A 182 -12.35 -2.90 -16.43
N VAL A 183 -12.43 -1.67 -15.91
CA VAL A 183 -12.37 -0.44 -16.70
C VAL A 183 -10.91 -0.02 -16.98
N LYS A 184 -10.61 0.26 -18.26
CA LYS A 184 -9.26 0.69 -18.67
C LYS A 184 -9.00 2.19 -18.42
N ARG A 185 -10.04 3.02 -18.48
CA ARG A 185 -9.95 4.48 -18.31
C ARG A 185 -10.28 4.90 -16.89
N THR A 186 -9.63 5.96 -16.40
CA THR A 186 -9.98 6.60 -15.13
C THR A 186 -11.09 7.63 -15.36
N TYR A 187 -12.10 7.68 -14.49
CA TYR A 187 -13.25 8.57 -14.60
C TYR A 187 -13.24 9.65 -13.52
N TRP A 188 -13.92 10.78 -13.78
CA TRP A 188 -13.94 11.93 -12.87
C TRP A 188 -14.66 11.66 -11.54
N PHE A 189 -15.59 10.69 -11.53
CA PHE A 189 -16.33 10.22 -10.35
C PHE A 189 -15.67 9.00 -9.65
N ASP A 190 -14.53 8.53 -10.17
CA ASP A 190 -13.79 7.42 -9.59
C ASP A 190 -12.99 7.90 -8.36
N ILE A 191 -12.93 7.05 -7.34
CA ILE A 191 -12.30 7.34 -6.04
C ILE A 191 -10.95 6.62 -5.94
N TYR A 192 -10.02 7.17 -5.15
CA TYR A 192 -8.72 6.56 -4.87
C TYR A 192 -7.95 6.17 -6.13
N LYS A 193 -7.82 7.13 -7.04
CA LYS A 193 -7.16 7.00 -8.35
C LYS A 193 -5.64 6.86 -8.18
N ASN A 194 -5.22 5.79 -7.53
CA ASN A 194 -3.82 5.47 -7.20
C ASN A 194 -3.01 5.27 -8.47
N ILE A 195 -3.61 4.69 -9.51
CA ILE A 195 -3.02 4.56 -10.85
C ILE A 195 -2.56 5.92 -11.43
N ASP A 196 -3.28 7.01 -11.14
CA ASP A 196 -2.93 8.36 -11.62
C ASP A 196 -1.83 9.03 -10.75
N LYS A 197 -1.60 8.54 -9.52
CA LYS A 197 -0.73 9.18 -8.50
C LYS A 197 0.58 8.44 -8.23
N ILE A 198 0.61 7.12 -8.42
CA ILE A 198 1.72 6.25 -8.00
C ILE A 198 3.08 6.62 -8.63
N GLY A 199 3.08 7.12 -9.87
CA GLY A 199 4.28 7.56 -10.58
C GLY A 199 4.98 8.79 -9.97
N ALA A 200 4.30 9.54 -9.09
CA ALA A 200 4.88 10.69 -8.40
C ALA A 200 5.68 10.32 -7.14
N ILE A 201 5.58 9.08 -6.64
CA ILE A 201 6.26 8.64 -5.42
C ILE A 201 7.76 8.49 -5.68
N ASN A 202 8.59 9.20 -4.91
CA ASN A 202 10.05 9.27 -5.11
C ASN A 202 10.87 8.34 -4.17
N CYS A 203 10.21 7.56 -3.32
CA CYS A 203 10.84 6.62 -2.40
C CYS A 203 10.51 5.15 -2.76
N PRO A 204 11.26 4.15 -2.24
CA PRO A 204 11.02 2.75 -2.59
C PRO A 204 9.63 2.27 -2.20
N VAL A 205 8.92 1.65 -3.16
CA VAL A 205 7.58 1.08 -2.96
C VAL A 205 7.65 -0.45 -2.96
N LEU A 206 7.24 -1.06 -1.85
CA LEU A 206 6.96 -2.48 -1.74
C LEU A 206 5.46 -2.74 -1.99
N VAL A 207 5.14 -3.66 -2.90
CA VAL A 207 3.78 -4.20 -3.04
C VAL A 207 3.74 -5.62 -2.48
N ILE A 208 2.72 -5.92 -1.66
CA ILE A 208 2.42 -7.25 -1.14
C ILE A 208 0.99 -7.62 -1.60
N HIS A 209 0.81 -8.75 -2.28
CA HIS A 209 -0.52 -9.17 -2.77
C HIS A 209 -0.63 -10.69 -2.84
N GLY A 210 -1.78 -11.24 -2.45
CA GLY A 210 -2.12 -12.65 -2.65
C GLY A 210 -2.42 -12.97 -4.12
N THR A 211 -2.01 -14.14 -4.60
CA THR A 211 -2.31 -14.58 -5.98
C THR A 211 -3.74 -15.11 -6.15
N SER A 212 -4.44 -15.38 -5.05
CA SER A 212 -5.81 -15.90 -4.99
C SER A 212 -6.75 -14.92 -4.28
N ASP A 213 -6.49 -13.62 -4.48
CA ASP A 213 -7.32 -12.54 -3.93
C ASP A 213 -8.61 -12.38 -4.75
N GLU A 214 -9.73 -12.87 -4.19
CA GLU A 214 -11.06 -12.78 -4.79
C GLU A 214 -11.77 -11.42 -4.56
N VAL A 215 -11.16 -10.49 -3.80
CA VAL A 215 -11.76 -9.17 -3.48
C VAL A 215 -11.11 -8.06 -4.31
N VAL A 216 -9.79 -8.09 -4.44
CA VAL A 216 -9.01 -7.17 -5.27
C VAL A 216 -8.03 -8.00 -6.08
N ASP A 217 -8.31 -8.18 -7.37
CA ASP A 217 -7.49 -9.03 -8.23
C ASP A 217 -6.00 -8.63 -8.21
N CYS A 218 -5.11 -9.63 -8.22
CA CYS A 218 -3.66 -9.46 -8.11
C CYS A 218 -3.06 -8.57 -9.23
N SER A 219 -3.75 -8.41 -10.37
CA SER A 219 -3.36 -7.44 -11.41
C SER A 219 -3.34 -5.99 -10.93
N HIS A 220 -4.07 -5.63 -9.87
CA HIS A 220 -4.02 -4.29 -9.27
C HIS A 220 -2.65 -4.01 -8.65
N GLY A 221 -2.17 -4.89 -7.79
CA GLY A 221 -0.84 -4.80 -7.19
C GLY A 221 0.26 -4.82 -8.24
N LYS A 222 0.16 -5.72 -9.24
CA LYS A 222 1.13 -5.81 -10.34
C LYS A 222 1.21 -4.52 -11.18
N GLN A 223 0.06 -3.94 -11.56
CA GLN A 223 0.03 -2.69 -12.33
C GLN A 223 0.54 -1.50 -11.52
N LEU A 224 0.17 -1.37 -10.23
CA LEU A 224 0.72 -0.32 -9.37
C LEU A 224 2.23 -0.45 -9.21
N TRP A 225 2.73 -1.67 -8.99
CA TRP A 225 4.16 -1.94 -8.89
C TRP A 225 4.90 -1.53 -10.18
N GLU A 226 4.38 -1.89 -11.35
CA GLU A 226 4.98 -1.52 -12.63
C GLU A 226 5.02 0.00 -12.85
N LEU A 227 3.99 0.71 -12.39
CA LEU A 227 3.93 2.18 -12.48
C LEU A 227 4.77 2.90 -11.41
N CYS A 228 5.36 2.20 -10.43
CA CYS A 228 6.24 2.81 -9.44
C CYS A 228 7.55 3.29 -10.07
N LYS A 229 7.95 4.53 -9.76
CA LYS A 229 9.22 5.13 -10.15
C LYS A 229 10.42 4.47 -9.46
N VAL A 230 10.30 4.20 -8.16
CA VAL A 230 11.32 3.48 -7.37
C VAL A 230 10.72 2.18 -6.86
N LYS A 231 10.96 1.09 -7.58
CA LYS A 231 10.44 -0.25 -7.26
C LYS A 231 11.31 -0.92 -6.19
N TYR A 232 10.70 -1.48 -5.15
CA TYR A 232 11.31 -2.53 -4.34
C TYR A 232 10.77 -3.90 -4.76
N GLU A 233 11.50 -4.99 -4.50
CA GLU A 233 11.09 -6.36 -4.82
C GLU A 233 9.70 -6.69 -4.22
N PRO A 234 8.68 -7.00 -5.04
CA PRO A 234 7.32 -7.24 -4.55
C PRO A 234 7.20 -8.63 -3.91
N LEU A 235 6.19 -8.80 -3.04
CA LEU A 235 5.83 -10.09 -2.46
C LEU A 235 4.49 -10.57 -3.02
N TRP A 236 4.54 -11.54 -3.94
CA TRP A 236 3.37 -12.25 -4.44
C TRP A 236 3.16 -13.53 -3.62
N ILE A 237 2.16 -13.55 -2.74
CA ILE A 237 1.92 -14.70 -1.84
C ILE A 237 1.06 -15.74 -2.56
N ASN A 238 1.68 -16.85 -2.95
CA ASN A 238 1.01 -17.93 -3.68
C ASN A 238 -0.11 -18.56 -2.83
N GLY A 239 -1.32 -18.61 -3.37
CA GLY A 239 -2.52 -19.07 -2.67
C GLY A 239 -3.05 -18.13 -1.59
N GLY A 240 -2.42 -16.96 -1.37
CA GLY A 240 -2.90 -15.93 -0.46
C GLY A 240 -4.16 -15.24 -1.00
N GLY A 241 -5.10 -14.92 -0.12
CA GLY A 241 -6.30 -14.14 -0.40
C GLY A 241 -6.25 -12.73 0.23
N HIS A 242 -7.37 -12.00 0.21
CA HIS A 242 -7.37 -10.58 0.60
C HIS A 242 -7.02 -10.29 2.07
N CYS A 243 -7.50 -11.14 3.00
CA CYS A 243 -7.50 -10.87 4.44
C CYS A 243 -6.75 -11.92 5.27
N ASN A 244 -5.79 -12.63 4.67
CA ASN A 244 -5.03 -13.69 5.35
C ASN A 244 -3.52 -13.64 5.12
N LEU A 245 -2.99 -12.62 4.43
CA LEU A 245 -1.58 -12.55 4.05
C LEU A 245 -0.65 -12.45 5.26
N GLU A 246 -1.10 -11.79 6.33
CA GLU A 246 -0.39 -11.65 7.59
C GLU A 246 -0.13 -13.00 8.29
N LEU A 247 -0.86 -14.06 7.92
CA LEU A 247 -0.70 -15.42 8.45
C LEU A 247 0.42 -16.21 7.75
N TYR A 248 0.97 -15.71 6.63
CA TYR A 248 2.03 -16.37 5.88
C TYR A 248 3.41 -15.94 6.42
N PRO A 249 4.33 -16.86 6.77
CA PRO A 249 5.65 -16.52 7.30
C PRO A 249 6.47 -15.57 6.40
N GLU A 250 6.23 -15.62 5.09
CA GLU A 250 6.83 -14.77 4.07
C GLU A 250 6.50 -13.28 4.27
N PHE A 251 5.29 -12.96 4.74
CA PHE A 251 4.81 -11.59 4.93
C PHE A 251 5.73 -10.80 5.87
N ILE A 252 5.88 -11.28 7.12
CA ILE A 252 6.68 -10.57 8.13
C ILE A 252 8.18 -10.65 7.81
N LYS A 253 8.63 -11.74 7.18
CA LYS A 253 10.02 -11.90 6.72
C LYS A 253 10.39 -10.86 5.67
N HIS A 254 9.54 -10.66 4.67
CA HIS A 254 9.79 -9.71 3.57
C HIS A 254 9.61 -8.26 4.01
N LEU A 255 8.61 -7.97 4.85
CA LEU A 255 8.42 -6.65 5.44
C LEU A 255 9.63 -6.24 6.30
N LYS A 256 10.21 -7.18 7.04
CA LYS A 256 11.48 -6.98 7.76
C LYS A 256 12.67 -6.77 6.83
N LYS A 257 12.77 -7.53 5.72
CA LYS A 257 13.80 -7.33 4.68
C LYS A 257 13.73 -5.90 4.11
N PHE A 258 12.52 -5.42 3.82
CA PHE A 258 12.27 -4.06 3.33
C PHE A 258 12.71 -2.98 4.32
N VAL A 259 12.21 -3.00 5.57
CA VAL A 259 12.58 -2.01 6.60
C VAL A 259 14.09 -1.96 6.82
N LEU A 260 14.78 -3.11 6.81
CA LEU A 260 16.24 -3.18 6.93
C LEU A 260 16.97 -2.65 5.70
N ALA A 261 16.43 -2.80 4.49
CA ALA A 261 17.01 -2.25 3.26
C ALA A 261 16.95 -0.71 3.26
N LEU A 262 15.82 -0.13 3.65
CA LEU A 262 15.64 1.32 3.78
C LEU A 262 16.58 1.97 4.83
N GLY A 263 17.05 1.16 5.79
CA GLY A 263 18.05 1.59 6.77
C GLY A 263 19.46 1.77 6.22
N LYS A 264 19.77 1.14 5.07
CA LYS A 264 21.12 1.14 4.47
C LYS A 264 21.31 2.19 3.37
N SER A 265 20.21 2.75 2.84
CA SER A 265 20.24 3.71 1.75
C SER A 265 20.23 5.17 2.26
N LYS A 266 21.40 5.82 2.28
CA LYS A 266 21.54 7.28 2.15
C LYS A 266 22.67 7.61 1.14
N PRO A 267 22.63 8.79 0.50
CA PRO A 267 22.81 8.85 -0.96
C PRO A 267 24.23 9.16 -1.42
N SER A 268 24.65 8.50 -2.50
CA SER A 268 25.79 8.92 -3.30
C SER A 268 25.39 10.07 -4.22
N SER A 269 25.81 11.29 -3.89
CA SER A 269 25.77 12.43 -4.80
C SER A 269 26.67 12.18 -6.01
N ILE A 270 26.08 11.99 -7.19
CA ILE A 270 26.82 11.95 -8.45
C ILE A 270 27.22 13.38 -8.81
N VAL A 271 28.45 13.75 -8.45
CA VAL A 271 29.16 14.87 -9.08
C VAL A 271 30.07 14.26 -10.14
N ASN A 272 29.73 14.44 -11.41
CA ASN A 272 30.59 14.05 -12.52
C ASN A 272 31.78 15.01 -12.62
N GLY A 273 32.82 14.74 -11.83
CA GLY A 273 34.15 15.32 -12.03
C GLY A 273 34.90 14.57 -13.12
N SER A 274 35.23 15.24 -14.22
CA SER A 274 36.03 14.67 -15.30
C SER A 274 37.44 14.32 -14.82
N ILE A 275 37.90 13.10 -15.10
CA ILE A 275 39.33 12.76 -15.07
C ILE A 275 39.76 12.44 -16.50
N THR A 276 40.47 13.41 -17.09
CA THR A 276 41.34 13.20 -18.23
C THR A 276 42.50 12.28 -17.84
N ALA A 277 42.61 11.12 -18.47
CA ALA A 277 43.76 10.23 -18.33
C ALA A 277 44.72 10.41 -19.52
N SER A 278 45.76 11.22 -19.32
CA SER A 278 46.88 11.34 -20.25
C SER A 278 47.75 10.08 -20.20
N LEU A 279 47.99 9.43 -21.33
CA LEU A 279 48.98 8.35 -21.46
C LEU A 279 49.97 8.70 -22.57
N ASN A 280 51.17 9.13 -22.15
CA ASN A 280 52.34 9.21 -23.03
C ASN A 280 53.22 7.97 -22.78
N SER A 281 53.51 7.23 -23.85
CA SER A 281 54.75 6.46 -23.97
C SER A 281 55.02 6.20 -25.46
N ASP A 282 55.85 7.03 -26.06
CA ASP A 282 56.37 6.81 -27.42
C ASP A 282 57.23 5.55 -27.48
N SER A 283 57.05 4.76 -28.54
CA SER A 283 58.19 4.13 -29.22
C SER A 283 57.86 3.88 -30.70
N THR A 284 58.85 4.14 -31.55
CA THR A 284 58.72 4.26 -33.00
C THR A 284 58.95 2.94 -33.73
N ASN A 285 58.12 2.61 -34.74
CA ASN A 285 58.56 2.49 -36.15
C ASN A 285 57.46 1.95 -37.10
N LYS A 286 57.42 2.52 -38.31
CA LYS A 286 56.74 2.04 -39.54
C LYS A 286 57.77 1.26 -40.42
N PRO A 287 57.45 0.67 -41.60
CA PRO A 287 56.26 0.83 -42.46
C PRO A 287 55.66 -0.46 -43.10
N ALA A 288 54.57 -0.27 -43.87
CA ALA A 288 54.04 -1.15 -44.95
C ALA A 288 53.49 -2.55 -44.53
N GLU A 289 52.62 -3.25 -45.28
CA GLU A 289 52.20 -3.10 -46.69
C GLU A 289 50.85 -3.82 -47.00
N SER A 290 49.97 -3.18 -47.80
CA SER A 290 49.03 -3.77 -48.80
C SER A 290 47.90 -4.80 -48.47
N ASN A 291 46.91 -4.82 -49.39
CA ASN A 291 45.82 -5.81 -49.62
C ASN A 291 44.66 -5.80 -48.60
N ALA A 292 43.40 -5.43 -48.88
CA ALA A 292 42.56 -5.35 -50.10
C ALA A 292 41.96 -6.69 -50.59
N THR A 293 40.70 -6.95 -50.17
CA THR A 293 39.53 -7.57 -50.87
C THR A 293 38.37 -7.57 -49.86
N ASP A 294 37.21 -6.96 -50.16
CA ASP A 294 36.00 -7.57 -50.74
C ASP A 294 35.42 -8.76 -49.92
N THR A 295 34.12 -8.87 -49.64
CA THR A 295 32.96 -8.53 -50.48
C THR A 295 31.71 -8.23 -49.63
N PHE A 296 30.68 -7.59 -50.21
CA PHE A 296 29.37 -7.27 -49.60
C PHE A 296 28.22 -7.94 -50.42
N GLU A 297 26.97 -7.93 -49.90
CA GLU A 297 25.70 -8.29 -50.59
C GLU A 297 25.43 -9.80 -50.88
N MET A 298 24.18 -10.34 -50.95
CA MET A 298 22.82 -9.85 -50.61
C MET A 298 21.83 -11.03 -50.34
N GLN A 299 20.59 -10.71 -49.91
CA GLN A 299 19.37 -11.56 -49.83
C GLN A 299 18.75 -11.85 -51.24
N PRO A 300 17.57 -12.51 -51.44
CA PRO A 300 16.53 -13.07 -50.52
C PRO A 300 15.97 -14.48 -50.90
N ASP A 301 14.92 -14.97 -50.21
CA ASP A 301 13.61 -15.36 -50.82
C ASP A 301 12.55 -15.93 -49.82
N VAL A 302 11.27 -15.84 -50.21
CA VAL A 302 10.04 -16.26 -49.47
C VAL A 302 9.01 -16.81 -50.49
N PRO A 303 8.16 -17.81 -50.16
CA PRO A 303 6.69 -17.61 -50.07
C PRO A 303 6.04 -18.42 -48.91
N GLU A 304 4.99 -18.06 -48.15
CA GLU A 304 3.66 -17.41 -48.31
C GLU A 304 2.45 -18.40 -48.46
N ILE A 305 1.26 -17.97 -47.97
CA ILE A 305 -0.12 -18.55 -48.08
C ILE A 305 -0.44 -19.62 -46.98
N SER A 306 -1.59 -19.67 -46.29
CA SER A 306 -2.98 -19.30 -46.63
C SER A 306 -3.87 -18.73 -45.49
N ARG A 307 -5.02 -18.14 -45.87
CA ARG A 307 -6.14 -17.70 -45.01
C ARG A 307 -7.36 -18.64 -45.13
N ASN A 308 -8.21 -18.73 -44.10
CA ASN A 308 -9.66 -19.04 -44.21
C ASN A 308 -10.41 -18.85 -42.86
N SER A 309 -11.73 -19.06 -42.79
CA SER A 309 -12.72 -17.98 -42.95
C SER A 309 -14.05 -18.25 -42.20
N LEU A 310 -14.92 -17.24 -42.23
CA LEU A 310 -16.39 -17.15 -42.03
C LEU A 310 -17.22 -18.29 -41.37
N ASP A 311 -17.85 -17.89 -40.25
CA ASP A 311 -19.32 -17.83 -40.01
C ASP A 311 -20.14 -19.11 -39.71
N SER A 312 -20.85 -19.12 -38.56
CA SER A 312 -22.33 -19.20 -38.52
C SER A 312 -22.96 -19.43 -37.12
N ARG A 313 -24.12 -18.75 -36.92
CA ARG A 313 -25.33 -19.15 -36.15
C ARG A 313 -25.28 -19.35 -34.62
N LEU A 314 -25.96 -18.41 -33.96
CA LEU A 314 -27.10 -18.61 -33.03
C LEU A 314 -27.31 -20.01 -32.41
N ASP A 315 -27.33 -20.07 -31.07
CA ASP A 315 -28.48 -20.69 -30.38
C ASP A 315 -28.76 -20.10 -28.99
N LYS A 316 -29.97 -20.29 -28.47
CA LYS A 316 -30.48 -19.67 -27.23
C LYS A 316 -30.51 -20.62 -26.03
N SER A 317 -30.34 -20.02 -24.84
CA SER A 317 -30.92 -20.44 -23.55
C SER A 317 -30.36 -21.68 -22.85
N LYS A 318 -29.82 -21.47 -21.64
CA LYS A 318 -30.47 -21.94 -20.39
C LYS A 318 -29.96 -21.17 -19.17
N LYS A 319 -30.90 -20.68 -18.35
CA LYS A 319 -30.59 -20.10 -17.02
C LYS A 319 -30.13 -21.22 -16.08
N ALA A 320 -29.09 -20.94 -15.30
CA ALA A 320 -28.77 -21.71 -14.10
C ALA A 320 -28.65 -20.74 -12.91
N ASN A 321 -29.52 -20.89 -11.91
CA ASN A 321 -29.41 -20.13 -10.66
C ASN A 321 -28.13 -20.55 -9.94
N LYS A 322 -27.14 -19.66 -9.84
CA LYS A 322 -26.03 -19.82 -8.89
C LYS A 322 -26.47 -19.30 -7.52
N PRO A 323 -26.30 -20.07 -6.43
CA PRO A 323 -26.55 -19.56 -5.09
C PRO A 323 -25.52 -18.48 -4.74
N GLU A 324 -25.97 -17.50 -3.98
CA GLU A 324 -25.16 -16.41 -3.44
C GLU A 324 -24.07 -16.99 -2.52
N LYS A 325 -22.80 -16.85 -2.92
CA LYS A 325 -21.69 -17.39 -2.12
C LYS A 325 -21.46 -16.51 -0.90
N SER A 326 -21.75 -17.07 0.28
CA SER A 326 -21.46 -16.50 1.59
C SER A 326 -20.08 -15.83 1.64
N ARG A 327 -20.06 -14.52 1.87
CA ARG A 327 -18.92 -13.86 2.52
C ARG A 327 -18.63 -14.59 3.84
N MET A 328 -17.37 -14.83 4.18
CA MET A 328 -17.06 -15.38 5.50
C MET A 328 -17.36 -14.32 6.56
N SER A 329 -18.27 -14.65 7.49
CA SER A 329 -18.45 -13.86 8.71
C SER A 329 -17.12 -13.78 9.49
N THR A 330 -16.89 -12.64 10.15
CA THR A 330 -15.78 -12.40 11.09
C THR A 330 -15.65 -13.50 12.13
N ASP A 331 -16.76 -14.08 12.61
CA ASP A 331 -16.76 -15.22 13.54
C ASP A 331 -16.03 -16.46 13.03
N ARG A 332 -15.89 -16.63 11.70
CA ARG A 332 -15.08 -17.71 11.13
C ARG A 332 -13.59 -17.37 11.11
N VAL A 333 -13.23 -16.10 10.91
CA VAL A 333 -11.85 -15.63 10.98
C VAL A 333 -11.32 -15.75 12.41
N ASP A 334 -12.10 -15.30 13.40
CA ASP A 334 -11.67 -15.37 14.80
C ASP A 334 -11.74 -16.80 15.36
N ARG A 335 -12.71 -17.64 14.95
CA ARG A 335 -12.64 -19.09 15.24
C ARG A 335 -11.44 -19.76 14.58
N PHE A 336 -11.03 -19.35 13.38
CA PHE A 336 -9.83 -19.88 12.73
C PHE A 336 -8.54 -19.49 13.48
N ARG A 337 -8.44 -18.22 13.91
CA ARG A 337 -7.34 -17.70 14.74
C ARG A 337 -7.21 -18.47 16.07
N ARG A 338 -8.32 -18.64 16.81
CA ARG A 338 -8.35 -19.44 18.05
C ARG A 338 -7.98 -20.91 17.80
N ARG A 339 -8.55 -21.55 16.76
CA ARG A 339 -8.31 -22.98 16.46
C ARG A 339 -6.86 -23.31 16.09
N LYS A 340 -6.07 -22.31 15.68
CA LYS A 340 -4.63 -22.46 15.37
C LYS A 340 -3.70 -22.08 16.52
N GLY A 341 -4.21 -21.70 17.70
CA GLY A 341 -3.39 -21.25 18.83
C GLY A 341 -2.68 -19.92 18.58
N LEU A 342 -3.25 -19.06 17.72
CA LEU A 342 -2.72 -17.74 17.35
C LEU A 342 -3.37 -16.59 18.14
N ILE A 343 -4.17 -16.92 19.14
CA ILE A 343 -4.68 -16.04 20.19
C ILE A 343 -4.52 -16.84 21.48
N TRP A 344 -3.91 -16.23 22.51
CA TRP A 344 -3.85 -16.73 23.88
C TRP A 344 -4.81 -15.89 24.74
#